data_AF-A0A5J4QS84-F1
#
_entry.id   AF-A0A5J4QS84-F1
#
_cell.length_a   1.000
_cell.length_b   1.000
_cell.length_c   1.000
_cell.angle_alpha   90.00
_cell.angle_beta   90.00
_cell.angle_gamma   90.00
#
_symmetry.space_group_name_H-M   'P 1'
#
loop_
_entity.id
_entity.type
_entity.pdbx_description
1 polymer ?
#
loop_
_entity_poly.entity_id
_entity_poly.type
_entity_poly.pdbx_seq_one_letter_code
_entity_poly.pdbx_strand_id
1 'polypeptide(L)'
;MKAEEFIKQRMKAICLQIEGVSMRYAFEKSSGWHIIEVTPETMRNVNEKYAELEWSFWKDFRINFPNENFLITEPHITHDMSNLIASESSRKNRIAPSFNAVS
;
A
#
# COMPACT_ATOMS: atom_id res chain seq x y z
N MET A 1 -10.68 -12.95 10.06
CA MET A 1 -10.31 -11.87 9.13
C MET A 1 -9.45 -12.48 8.04
N LYS A 2 -9.72 -12.14 6.78
CA LYS A 2 -8.89 -12.59 5.64
C LYS A 2 -7.65 -11.69 5.49
N ALA A 3 -6.58 -12.19 4.87
CA ALA A 3 -5.37 -11.40 4.63
C ALA A 3 -5.66 -10.12 3.85
N GLU A 4 -6.53 -10.17 2.84
CA GLU A 4 -6.93 -9.00 2.06
C GLU A 4 -7.57 -7.90 2.93
N GLU A 5 -8.42 -8.30 3.89
CA GLU A 5 -9.08 -7.38 4.81
C GLU A 5 -8.06 -6.74 5.77
N PHE A 6 -7.14 -7.56 6.30
CA PHE A 6 -6.05 -7.09 7.15
C PHE A 6 -5.16 -6.08 6.42
N ILE A 7 -4.75 -6.41 5.18
CA ILE A 7 -3.93 -5.55 4.34
C ILE A 7 -4.61 -4.21 4.10
N LYS A 8 -5.88 -4.23 3.68
CA LYS A 8 -6.66 -3.00 3.44
C LYS A 8 -6.74 -2.12 4.68
N GLN A 9 -7.02 -2.72 5.84
CA GLN A 9 -7.09 -1.98 7.11
C GLN A 9 -5.73 -1.36 7.48
N ARG A 10 -4.63 -2.09 7.28
CA ARG A 10 -3.27 -1.61 7.55
C ARG A 10 -2.86 -0.48 6.62
N MET A 11 -3.07 -0.62 5.30
CA MET A 11 -2.79 0.44 4.33
C MET A 11 -3.54 1.72 4.66
N LYS A 12 -4.85 1.60 4.96
CA LYS A 12 -5.68 2.75 5.33
C LYS A 12 -5.17 3.42 6.61
N ALA A 13 -4.81 2.64 7.63
CA ALA A 13 -4.27 3.17 8.88
C ALA A 13 -2.93 3.89 8.68
N ILE A 14 -2.04 3.36 7.83
CA ILE A 14 -0.76 4.00 7.49
C ILE A 14 -1.01 5.32 6.74
N CYS A 15 -1.84 5.31 5.70
CA CYS A 15 -2.15 6.51 4.92
C CYS A 15 -2.88 7.60 5.74
N LEU A 16 -3.55 7.24 6.83
CA LEU A 16 -4.14 8.20 7.76
C LEU A 16 -3.10 8.86 8.70
N GLN A 17 -1.98 8.19 8.96
CA GLN A 17 -0.96 8.65 9.90
C GLN A 17 0.26 9.29 9.22
N ILE A 18 0.56 8.87 7.99
CA ILE A 18 1.73 9.29 7.23
C ILE A 18 1.28 10.20 6.09
N GLU A 19 1.77 11.44 6.10
CA GLU A 19 1.53 12.36 4.99
C GLU A 19 2.42 12.03 3.78
N GLY A 20 1.92 12.32 2.58
CA GLY A 20 2.67 12.16 1.34
C GLY A 20 2.85 10.72 0.86
N VAL A 21 2.32 9.72 1.57
CA VAL A 21 2.35 8.32 1.14
C VAL A 21 1.09 7.94 0.37
N SER A 22 1.26 7.08 -0.64
CA SER A 22 0.19 6.36 -1.33
C SER A 22 0.57 4.90 -1.42
N MET A 23 -0.42 4.02 -1.29
CA MET A 23 -0.23 2.57 -1.33
C MET A 23 -1.25 1.95 -2.29
N ARG A 24 -0.81 0.97 -3.09
CA ARG A 24 -1.66 0.17 -3.98
C ARG A 24 -1.49 -1.29 -3.63
N TYR A 25 -2.58 -2.05 -3.64
CA TYR A 25 -2.55 -3.47 -3.29
C TYR A 25 -3.24 -4.29 -4.37
N ALA A 26 -2.53 -5.29 -4.87
CA ALA A 26 -3.04 -6.31 -5.78
C ALA A 26 -2.70 -7.71 -5.26
N PHE A 27 -3.48 -8.68 -5.72
CA PHE A 27 -3.15 -10.10 -5.54
C PHE A 27 -2.74 -10.69 -6.89
N GLU A 28 -1.47 -11.05 -7.01
CA GLU A 28 -0.89 -11.67 -8.21
C GLU A 28 -1.27 -13.15 -8.23
N LYS A 29 -2.29 -13.50 -9.03
CA LYS A 29 -2.90 -14.84 -9.02
C LYS A 29 -1.95 -15.94 -9.49
N SER A 30 -1.01 -15.62 -10.38
CA SER A 30 -0.07 -16.60 -10.96
C SER A 30 0.94 -17.11 -9.93
N SER A 31 1.39 -16.24 -9.03
CA SER A 31 2.41 -16.52 -8.02
C SER A 31 1.81 -16.68 -6.61
N GLY A 32 0.58 -16.24 -6.39
CA GLY A 32 -0.09 -16.24 -5.09
C GLY A 32 0.44 -15.18 -4.13
N TRP A 33 1.00 -14.07 -4.64
CA TRP A 33 1.56 -13.00 -3.82
C TRP A 33 0.58 -11.85 -3.58
N HIS A 34 0.52 -11.40 -2.33
CA HIS A 34 -0.03 -10.11 -1.96
C HIS A 34 1.04 -9.03 -2.20
N ILE A 35 0.86 -8.21 -3.24
CA ILE A 35 1.80 -7.15 -3.61
C ILE A 35 1.24 -5.80 -3.19
N ILE A 36 1.97 -5.09 -2.34
CA ILE A 36 1.69 -3.72 -1.95
C ILE A 36 2.80 -2.81 -2.49
N GLU A 37 2.42 -1.92 -3.39
CA GLU A 37 3.31 -0.89 -3.92
C GLU A 37 3.13 0.43 -3.16
N VAL A 38 4.24 1.08 -2.82
CA VAL A 38 4.28 2.29 -2.00
C VAL A 38 4.95 3.42 -2.76
N THR A 39 4.34 4.61 -2.76
CA THR A 39 4.87 5.81 -3.41
C THR A 39 4.83 6.99 -2.43
N PRO A 40 5.88 7.83 -2.36
CA PRO A 40 7.16 7.71 -3.08
C PRO A 40 8.05 6.59 -2.51
N GLU A 41 8.94 6.05 -3.34
CA GLU A 41 9.97 5.07 -2.96
C GLU A 41 10.80 5.54 -1.76
N THR A 42 11.11 6.84 -1.72
CA THR A 42 11.93 7.45 -0.68
C THR A 42 11.29 7.40 0.71
N MET A 43 10.00 7.08 0.83
CA MET A 43 9.24 7.13 2.08
C MET A 43 9.92 6.33 3.21
N ARG A 44 10.47 5.15 2.91
CA ARG A 44 11.15 4.30 3.89
C ARG A 44 12.43 4.94 4.46
N ASN A 45 13.10 5.77 3.67
CA ASN A 45 14.39 6.38 4.03
C ASN A 45 14.22 7.75 4.72
N VAL A 46 13.14 8.47 4.43
CA VAL A 46 12.93 9.84 4.92
C VAL A 46 11.94 9.94 6.07
N ASN A 47 11.20 8.87 6.36
CA ASN A 47 10.18 8.86 7.41
C ASN A 47 10.34 7.63 8.31
N GLU A 48 11.05 7.81 9.43
CA GLU A 48 11.28 6.76 10.44
C GLU A 48 9.97 6.17 10.95
N LYS A 49 8.93 7.01 11.11
CA LYS A 49 7.63 6.52 11.58
C LYS A 49 6.97 5.58 10.58
N TYR A 50 7.06 5.89 9.30
CA TYR A 50 6.62 4.98 8.25
C TYR A 50 7.42 3.67 8.28
N ALA A 51 8.75 3.73 8.42
CA ALA A 51 9.59 2.52 8.49
C ALA A 51 9.19 1.60 9.65
N GLU A 52 8.91 2.16 10.84
CA GLU A 52 8.38 1.39 11.98
C GLU A 52 7.02 0.73 11.68
N LEU A 53 6.10 1.49 11.06
CA LEU A 53 4.75 1.00 10.74
C LEU A 53 4.80 -0.10 9.67
N GLU A 54 5.63 0.05 8.65
CA GLU A 54 5.85 -0.96 7.62
C GLU A 54 6.45 -2.24 8.23
N TRP A 55 7.45 -2.09 9.11
CA TRP A 55 8.03 -3.23 9.83
C TRP A 55 7.00 -3.96 10.69
N SER A 56 6.18 -3.23 11.46
CA SER A 56 5.07 -3.83 12.22
C SER A 56 4.08 -4.53 11.29
N PHE A 57 3.76 -3.93 10.15
CA PHE A 57 2.86 -4.54 9.18
C PHE A 57 3.41 -5.88 8.67
N TRP A 58 4.67 -5.93 8.27
CA TRP A 58 5.36 -7.17 7.89
C TRP A 58 5.32 -8.23 8.98
N LYS A 59 5.70 -7.85 10.20
CA LYS A 59 5.74 -8.76 11.35
C LYS A 59 4.36 -9.33 11.66
N ASP A 60 3.36 -8.47 11.73
CA ASP A 60 1.99 -8.86 12.07
C ASP A 60 1.35 -9.68 10.95
N PHE A 61 1.67 -9.41 9.68
CA PHE A 61 1.22 -10.25 8.56
C PHE A 61 1.77 -11.67 8.69
N ARG A 62 3.08 -11.82 8.89
CA ARG A 62 3.75 -13.13 9.02
C ARG A 62 3.23 -13.96 10.20
N ILE A 63 2.86 -13.30 11.30
CA ILE A 63 2.27 -13.97 12.48
C ILE A 63 0.86 -14.47 12.17
N ASN A 64 0.02 -13.65 11.53
CA ASN A 64 -1.40 -13.97 11.33
C ASN A 64 -1.66 -14.85 10.10
N PHE A 65 -0.81 -14.77 9.07
CA PHE A 65 -0.97 -15.45 7.78
C PHE A 65 0.33 -16.16 7.36
N PRO A 66 0.82 -17.15 8.15
CA PRO A 66 2.14 -17.75 7.93
C PRO A 66 2.26 -18.52 6.61
N ASN A 67 1.14 -18.91 6.01
CA ASN A 67 1.09 -19.67 4.75
C ASN A 67 0.87 -18.80 3.51
N GLU A 68 0.80 -17.46 3.66
CA GLU A 68 0.57 -16.53 2.56
C GLU A 68 1.84 -15.78 2.18
N ASN A 69 1.96 -15.44 0.90
CA ASN A 69 3.10 -14.69 0.36
C ASN A 69 2.77 -13.20 0.32
N PHE A 70 3.70 -12.37 0.78
CA PHE A 70 3.47 -10.95 1.01
C PHE A 70 4.71 -10.15 0.60
N LEU A 71 4.50 -9.01 -0.04
CA LEU A 71 5.55 -8.08 -0.46
C LEU A 71 5.06 -6.63 -0.31
N ILE A 72 5.84 -5.80 0.39
CA ILE A 72 5.72 -4.34 0.39
C ILE A 72 6.94 -3.77 -0.30
N THR A 73 6.74 -2.95 -1.33
CA THR A 73 7.80 -2.54 -2.25
C THR A 73 7.47 -1.22 -2.93
N GLU A 74 8.44 -0.60 -3.60
CA GLU A 74 8.17 0.46 -4.59
C GLU A 74 7.48 -0.10 -5.84
N PRO A 75 6.86 0.77 -6.67
CA PRO A 75 6.31 0.34 -7.95
C PRO A 75 7.38 -0.26 -8.84
N HIS A 76 7.13 -1.46 -9.38
CA HIS A 76 8.10 -2.14 -10.24
C HIS A 76 7.42 -2.85 -11.41
N ILE A 77 8.09 -2.87 -12.56
CA ILE A 77 7.54 -3.40 -13.82
C ILE A 77 7.23 -4.91 -13.76
N THR A 78 7.84 -5.63 -12.83
CA THR A 78 7.65 -7.08 -12.69
C THR A 78 6.46 -7.46 -11.82
N HIS A 79 5.78 -6.50 -11.15
CA HIS A 79 4.60 -6.78 -10.35
C HIS A 79 3.35 -6.79 -11.23
N ASP A 80 2.58 -7.88 -11.21
CA ASP A 80 1.25 -7.87 -11.81
C ASP A 80 0.23 -7.13 -10.92
N MET A 81 0.08 -5.84 -11.17
CA MET A 81 -0.92 -4.98 -10.53
C MET A 81 -2.26 -4.95 -11.29
N SER A 82 -2.49 -5.83 -12.28
CA SER A 82 -3.74 -5.86 -13.07
C SER A 82 -4.97 -6.22 -12.24
N ASN A 83 -4.78 -7.02 -11.18
CA ASN A 83 -5.81 -7.40 -10.21
C ASN A 83 -5.76 -6.48 -8.97
N LEU A 84 -5.90 -5.17 -9.17
CA LEU A 84 -5.90 -4.19 -8.10
C LEU A 84 -7.13 -4.37 -7.19
N ILE A 85 -6.88 -4.56 -5.89
CA ILE A 85 -7.91 -4.77 -4.87
C ILE A 85 -8.19 -3.49 -4.08
N ALA A 86 -7.16 -2.70 -3.80
CA ALA A 86 -7.31 -1.45 -3.06
C ALA A 86 -6.23 -0.43 -3.41
N SER A 87 -6.56 0.85 -3.22
CA SER A 87 -5.62 1.95 -3.24
C SER A 87 -5.97 2.93 -2.14
N GLU A 88 -4.97 3.33 -1.37
CA GLU A 88 -5.08 4.28 -0.27
C GLU A 88 -4.05 5.39 -0.47
N SER A 89 -4.40 6.60 -0.08
CA SER A 89 -3.46 7.74 -0.12
C SER A 89 -3.72 8.67 1.05
N SER A 90 -2.65 9.33 1.49
CA SER A 90 -2.75 10.37 2.51
C SER A 90 -3.71 11.48 2.07
N ARG A 91 -4.47 12.04 3.01
CA ARG A 91 -5.61 12.94 2.72
C ARG A 91 -5.23 14.18 1.89
N LYS A 92 -3.95 14.58 1.83
CA LYS A 92 -3.47 15.70 1.00
C LYS A 92 -3.42 15.38 -0.51
N ASN A 93 -3.43 14.11 -0.92
CA ASN A 93 -3.46 13.70 -2.33
C ASN A 93 -4.88 13.57 -2.93
N ARG A 94 -5.93 13.97 -2.18
CA ARG A 94 -7.33 13.87 -2.60
C ARG A 94 -7.88 15.11 -3.34
N ILE A 95 -7.01 16.00 -3.84
CA ILE A 95 -7.34 17.20 -4.63
C ILE A 95 -6.43 17.14 -5.88
N ALA A 96 -6.85 17.12 -7.16
CA ALA A 96 -8.12 17.42 -7.84
C ALA A 96 -8.25 16.58 -9.15
N PRO A 97 -9.40 16.65 -9.85
CA PRO A 97 -9.42 17.57 -11.00
C PRO A 97 -10.62 18.51 -10.94
N SER A 98 -10.37 19.80 -10.69
CA SER A 98 -11.30 20.84 -11.09
C SER A 98 -11.03 21.12 -12.57
N PHE A 99 -11.72 20.38 -13.44
CA PHE A 99 -12.03 20.92 -14.76
C PHE A 99 -13.02 22.07 -14.55
N ASN A 100 -12.52 23.30 -14.46
CA ASN A 100 -13.33 24.44 -14.84
C ASN A 100 -12.97 24.81 -16.26
N ALA A 101 -13.87 24.38 -17.15
CA ALA A 101 -13.92 24.80 -18.52
C ALA A 101 -14.08 26.33 -18.60
N VAL A 102 -13.49 26.83 -19.67
CA VAL A 102 -13.59 28.16 -20.26
C VAL A 102 -14.99 28.77 -20.11
N SER A 103 -15.04 30.05 -19.73
CA SER A 103 -16.09 31.00 -20.11
C SER A 103 -15.41 32.31 -20.47
#